data_AF-A0A1Y4UBT5-F1
#
_entry.id   AF-A0A1Y4UBT5-F1
#
_cell.length_a   1.000
_cell.length_b   1.000
_cell.length_c   1.000
_cell.angle_alpha   90.00
_cell.angle_beta   90.00
_cell.angle_gamma   90.00
#
_symmetry.space_group_name_H-M   'P 1'
#
loop_
_entity.id
_entity.type
_entity.pdbx_description
1 polymer ?
#
loop_
_entity_poly.entity_id
_entity_poly.type
_entity_poly.pdbx_seq_one_letter_code
_entity_poly.pdbx_strand_id
1 'polypeptide(L)' 'MIDLQKHIWEGWTVGDFVERLAPELDRIMSGRSWHRPFTTKQELATWCRENQPYYKKHIPGVVAYFARRYRLR' A
#
# COMPACT_ATOMS: atom_id res chain seq x y z
N MET A 1 -0.15 -13.53 9.55
CA MET A 1 0.25 -12.23 10.16
C MET A 1 1.12 -11.51 9.16
N ILE A 2 1.02 -10.18 9.03
CA ILE A 2 1.87 -9.41 8.11
C ILE A 2 3.10 -9.00 8.89
N ASP A 3 4.28 -9.39 8.40
CA ASP A 3 5.56 -8.98 8.98
C ASP A 3 5.93 -7.59 8.47
N LEU A 4 5.81 -6.59 9.35
CA LEU A 4 6.15 -5.19 9.04
C LEU A 4 7.66 -4.93 9.09
N GLN A 5 8.43 -5.76 9.79
CA GLN A 5 9.88 -5.60 9.94
C GLN A 5 10.66 -6.27 8.81
N LYS A 6 9.97 -7.03 7.94
CA LYS A 6 10.58 -7.64 6.76
C LYS A 6 11.25 -6.58 5.88
N HIS A 7 12.57 -6.66 5.77
CA HIS A 7 13.34 -5.84 4.84
C HIS A 7 13.01 -6.15 3.37
N ILE A 8 12.96 -5.10 2.56
CA ILE A 8 12.62 -5.14 1.14
C ILE A 8 13.75 -4.54 0.29
N TRP A 9 14.22 -3.33 0.63
CA TRP A 9 15.18 -2.61 -0.21
C TRP A 9 15.98 -1.59 0.61
N GLU A 10 17.32 -1.67 0.56
CA GLU A 10 18.24 -0.71 1.22
C GLU A 10 17.84 -0.33 2.65
N GLY A 11 17.57 -1.34 3.49
CA GLY A 11 17.15 -1.14 4.88
C GLY A 11 15.66 -0.85 5.08
N TRP A 12 14.92 -0.47 4.03
CA TRP A 12 13.47 -0.27 4.11
C TRP A 12 12.74 -1.58 4.36
N THR A 13 11.84 -1.53 5.33
CA THR A 13 10.95 -2.60 5.74
C THR A 13 9.57 -2.44 5.11
N VAL A 14 8.74 -3.48 5.15
CA VAL A 14 7.32 -3.39 4.79
C VAL A 14 6.61 -2.25 5.52
N GLY A 15 6.94 -2.02 6.79
CA GLY A 15 6.43 -0.93 7.62
C GLY A 15 6.72 0.44 7.02
N ASP A 16 7.96 0.69 6.60
CA ASP A 16 8.38 1.98 6.03
C ASP A 16 7.59 2.32 4.76
N PHE A 17 7.37 1.32 3.90
CA PHE A 17 6.52 1.49 2.71
C PHE A 17 5.06 1.78 3.07
N VAL A 18 4.52 1.10 4.09
CA VAL A 18 3.16 1.33 4.58
C VAL A 18 3.02 2.75 5.12
N GLU A 19 3.94 3.20 5.97
CA GLU A 19 3.91 4.55 6.55
C GLU A 19 3.97 5.63 5.46
N ARG A 20 4.78 5.42 4.42
CA ARG A 20 4.89 6.40 3.32
C ARG A 20 3.63 6.51 2.47
N LEU A 21 2.93 5.39 2.24
CA LEU A 21 1.75 5.33 1.37
C LEU A 21 0.44 5.65 2.10
N ALA A 22 0.38 5.41 3.42
CA ALA A 22 -0.86 5.49 4.20
C ALA A 22 -1.59 6.84 4.10
N PRO A 23 -0.94 8.02 4.15
CA PRO A 23 -1.65 9.29 4.10
C PRO A 23 -2.44 9.49 2.81
N GLU A 24 -1.86 9.13 1.66
CA GLU A 24 -2.52 9.28 0.36
C GLU A 24 -3.60 8.19 0.18
N LEU A 25 -3.31 6.95 0.58
CA LEU A 25 -4.32 5.88 0.54
C LEU A 25 -5.52 6.19 1.43
N ASP A 26 -5.33 6.72 2.63
CA ASP A 26 -6.44 7.10 3.52
C ASP A 26 -7.25 8.25 2.92
N ARG A 27 -6.61 9.20 2.23
CA ARG A 27 -7.31 10.28 1.50
C ARG A 27 -8.13 9.74 0.33
N ILE A 28 -7.58 8.81 -0.44
CA ILE A 28 -8.27 8.14 -1.56
C ILE A 28 -9.46 7.34 -1.04
N MET A 29 -9.23 6.47 -0.04
CA MET A 29 -10.25 5.57 0.49
C MET A 29 -11.36 6.28 1.28
N SER A 30 -11.09 7.48 1.81
CA SER A 30 -12.12 8.34 2.43
C SER A 30 -12.90 9.20 1.44
N GLY A 31 -12.62 9.09 0.13
CA GLY A 31 -13.30 9.88 -0.91
C GLY A 31 -12.88 11.36 -0.93
N ARG A 32 -11.74 11.70 -0.32
CA ARG A 32 -11.20 13.08 -0.24
C ARG A 32 -10.11 13.35 -1.28
N SER A 33 -9.92 12.43 -2.23
CA SER A 33 -9.01 12.57 -3.37
C SER A 33 -9.79 12.65 -4.67
N TRP A 34 -9.15 13.17 -5.72
CA TRP A 34 -9.68 13.09 -7.09
C TRP A 34 -9.69 11.63 -7.59
N HIS A 35 -8.80 10.81 -7.05
CA HIS A 35 -8.78 9.38 -7.31
C HIS A 35 -9.90 8.71 -6.51
N ARG A 36 -10.73 7.90 -7.19
CA ARG A 36 -11.84 7.18 -6.55
C ARG A 36 -11.29 6.13 -5.55
N PRO A 37 -12.03 5.82 -4.47
CA PRO A 37 -11.68 4.69 -3.59
C PRO A 37 -11.49 3.39 -4.39
N PHE A 38 -10.49 2.60 -4.00
CA PHE A 38 -10.25 1.29 -4.57
C PHE A 38 -11.34 0.31 -4.16
N THR A 39 -11.74 -0.55 -5.08
CA THR A 39 -12.79 -1.56 -4.84
C THR A 39 -12.24 -2.97 -4.86
N THR A 40 -11.07 -3.18 -5.47
CA THR A 40 -10.42 -4.49 -5.56
C THR A 40 -8.99 -4.46 -5.03
N LYS A 41 -8.50 -5.61 -4.57
CA LYS A 41 -7.10 -5.76 -4.20
C LYS A 41 -6.13 -5.52 -5.38
N GLN A 42 -6.56 -5.81 -6.61
CA GLN A 42 -5.74 -5.62 -7.80
C GLN A 42 -5.50 -4.13 -8.09
N GLU A 43 -6.55 -3.30 -8.01
CA GLU A 43 -6.42 -1.84 -8.18
C GLU A 43 -5.46 -1.25 -7.15
N LEU A 44 -5.64 -1.63 -5.88
CA LEU A 44 -4.75 -1.23 -4.80
C LEU A 44 -3.30 -1.66 -5.06
N ALA A 45 -3.08 -2.91 -5.51
CA ALA A 45 -1.74 -3.44 -5.78
C ALA A 45 -1.03 -2.67 -6.90
N THR A 46 -1.74 -2.36 -7.98
CA THR A 46 -1.23 -1.55 -9.10
C THR A 46 -0.84 -0.17 -8.61
N TRP A 47 -1.73 0.49 -7.85
CA TRP A 47 -1.46 1.82 -7.32
C TRP A 47 -0.27 1.84 -6.37
N CYS A 48 -0.17 0.87 -5.45
CA CYS A 48 0.98 0.76 -4.53
C CYS A 48 2.29 0.64 -5.32
N ARG A 49 2.36 -0.24 -6.33
CA ARG A 49 3.55 -0.44 -7.15
C ARG A 49 4.01 0.85 -7.85
N GLU A 50 3.07 1.65 -8.33
CA GLU A 50 3.36 2.89 -9.06
C GLU A 50 3.77 4.04 -8.13
N ASN A 51 3.18 4.10 -6.93
CA ASN A 51 3.34 5.24 -6.02
C ASN A 51 4.33 4.99 -4.88
N GLN A 52 4.69 3.73 -4.60
CA GLN A 52 5.68 3.43 -3.57
C GLN A 52 7.05 4.01 -3.95
N PRO A 53 7.80 4.55 -2.98
CA PRO A 53 9.10 5.16 -3.25
C PRO A 53 10.14 4.09 -3.61
N TYR A 54 11.19 4.45 -4.37
CA TYR A 54 12.39 3.65 -4.66
C TYR A 54 12.22 2.29 -5.38
N TYR A 55 11.43 1.39 -4.83
CA TYR A 55 11.27 0.02 -5.30
C TYR A 55 9.99 -0.09 -6.13
N LYS A 56 10.02 -0.11 -7.46
CA LYS A 56 8.79 -0.15 -8.30
C LYS A 56 8.23 -1.55 -8.57
N LYS A 57 8.49 -2.50 -7.67
CA LYS A 57 7.96 -3.88 -7.77
C LYS A 57 6.89 -4.13 -6.71
N HIS A 58 6.02 -5.08 -6.99
CA HIS A 58 4.98 -5.49 -6.05
C HIS A 58 5.59 -5.97 -4.72
N ILE A 59 5.17 -5.37 -3.60
CA ILE A 59 5.52 -5.80 -2.24
C ILE A 59 4.28 -6.44 -1.62
N PRO A 60 4.19 -7.79 -1.52
CA PRO A 60 3.01 -8.48 -1.02
C PRO A 60 2.57 -8.05 0.38
N GLY A 61 3.53 -7.73 1.27
CA GLY A 61 3.24 -7.29 2.64
C GLY A 61 2.50 -5.96 2.70
N VAL A 62 2.89 -5.00 1.86
CA VAL A 62 2.26 -3.67 1.75
C VAL A 62 0.83 -3.81 1.23
N VAL A 63 0.65 -4.55 0.13
CA VAL A 63 -0.68 -4.78 -0.45
C VAL A 63 -1.59 -5.54 0.50
N ALA A 64 -1.08 -6.58 1.17
CA ALA A 64 -1.85 -7.32 2.17
C ALA A 64 -2.26 -6.45 3.35
N TYR A 65 -1.40 -5.51 3.78
CA TYR A 65 -1.71 -4.59 4.88
C TYR A 65 -2.89 -3.69 4.53
N PHE A 66 -2.82 -3.01 3.38
CA PHE A 66 -3.88 -2.10 2.96
C PHE A 66 -5.16 -2.82 2.54
N ALA A 67 -5.06 -3.96 1.86
CA ALA A 67 -6.24 -4.76 1.51
C ALA A 67 -7.00 -5.20 2.76
N ARG A 68 -6.28 -5.62 3.82
CA ARG A 68 -6.89 -5.94 5.11
C ARG A 68 -7.47 -4.69 5.80
N ARG A 69 -6.74 -3.57 5.81
CA ARG A 69 -7.19 -2.30 6.42
C ARG A 69 -8.50 -1.81 5.82
N TYR A 70 -8.63 -1.88 4.49
CA TYR A 70 -9.81 -1.40 3.76
C TYR A 70 -10.82 -2.50 3.42
N ARG A 71 -10.62 -3.73 3.92
CA ARG A 71 -11.51 -4.88 3.70
C ARG A 71 -11.77 -5.19 2.22
N LEU A 72 -10.75 -5.00 1.40
CA LEU A 72 -10.78 -5.34 -0.03
C LEU A 72 -10.63 -6.86 -0.22
N ARG A 73 -11.44 -7.40 -1.13
CA ARG A 73 -11.38 -8.81 -1.52
C ARG A 73 -10.33 -9.04 -2.60
#